data_AF-A0A2T1F5T6-F1
#
_entry.id   AF-A0A2T1F5T6-F1
#
_cell.length_a   1.000
_cell.length_b   1.000
_cell.length_c   1.000
_cell.angle_alpha   90.00
_cell.angle_beta   90.00
_cell.angle_gamma   90.00
#
_symmetry.space_group_name_H-M   'P 1'
#
loop_
_entity.id
_entity.type
_entity.pdbx_description
1 polymer ?
#
loop_
_entity_poly.entity_id
_entity_poly.type
_entity_poly.pdbx_seq_one_letter_code
_entity_poly.pdbx_strand_id
1 'polypeptide(L)'
;MTNHLNRAIALLQSATEHLTELAATPTERQPLRETIDLTVEQIHTALAELSAAIDPPTLDKIPPELLTKAERLGIPLEDIEVRVAITTHHLSQFIGILNEIEQRFGEIRRVREYLLVRLPDLPIEQLGSRLPVYTAADFEWTEPRLSPTELAQIRAKYQIDRLLSQPPRHSTDLFKQIATAERAWEQARADAQSEDLNDTDDLRDLPF
;
A
#
# COMPACT_ATOMS: atom_id res chain seq x y z
N MET A 1 -17.04 19.89 -16.01
CA MET A 1 -16.06 20.99 -15.99
C MET A 1 -16.09 21.83 -14.71
N THR A 2 -17.27 22.24 -14.20
CA THR A 2 -17.34 23.16 -13.03
C THR A 2 -16.93 22.53 -11.70
N ASN A 3 -17.15 21.22 -11.48
CA ASN A 3 -16.91 20.61 -10.16
C ASN A 3 -15.44 20.49 -9.76
N HIS A 4 -14.53 20.06 -10.64
CA HIS A 4 -13.09 19.96 -10.31
C HIS A 4 -12.49 21.34 -10.03
N LEU A 5 -12.85 22.33 -10.85
CA LEU A 5 -12.41 23.71 -10.65
C LEU A 5 -12.96 24.28 -9.34
N ASN A 6 -14.23 24.04 -9.03
CA ASN A 6 -14.84 24.44 -7.76
C ASN A 6 -14.21 23.72 -6.56
N ARG A 7 -13.84 22.45 -6.71
CA ARG A 7 -13.17 21.65 -5.67
C ARG A 7 -11.75 22.15 -5.41
N ALA A 8 -10.99 22.46 -6.47
CA ALA A 8 -9.69 23.09 -6.35
C ALA A 8 -9.78 24.48 -5.69
N ILE A 9 -10.78 25.28 -6.05
CA ILE A 9 -11.06 26.57 -5.41
C ILE A 9 -11.37 26.39 -3.93
N ALA A 10 -12.22 25.43 -3.55
CA ALA A 10 -12.58 25.16 -2.16
C ALA A 10 -11.37 24.68 -1.33
N LEU A 11 -10.52 23.81 -1.89
CA LEU A 11 -9.29 23.35 -1.23
C LEU A 11 -8.28 24.49 -1.05
N LEU A 12 -8.16 25.39 -2.03
CA LEU A 12 -7.32 26.58 -1.91
C LEU A 12 -7.87 27.55 -0.87
N GLN A 13 -9.20 27.73 -0.81
CA GLN A 13 -9.86 28.55 0.21
C GLN A 13 -9.60 27.99 1.62
N SER A 14 -9.78 26.69 1.85
CA SER A 14 -9.49 26.08 3.16
C SER A 14 -8.01 26.18 3.53
N ALA A 15 -7.10 25.99 2.57
CA ALA A 15 -5.67 26.14 2.81
C ALA A 15 -5.31 27.59 3.17
N THR A 16 -5.93 28.59 2.52
CA THR A 16 -5.75 30.00 2.89
C THR A 16 -6.32 30.33 4.26
N GLU A 17 -7.48 29.76 4.63
CA GLU A 17 -8.08 29.94 5.96
C GLU A 17 -7.16 29.39 7.06
N HIS A 18 -6.64 28.17 6.89
CA HIS A 18 -5.68 27.55 7.82
C HIS A 18 -4.40 28.38 7.97
N LEU A 19 -3.87 28.96 6.88
CA LEU A 19 -2.70 29.84 6.93
C LEU A 19 -3.02 31.19 7.61
N THR A 20 -4.21 31.74 7.42
CA THR A 20 -4.64 32.97 8.11
C THR A 20 -4.88 32.76 9.60
N GLU A 21 -5.41 31.60 9.99
CA GLU A 21 -5.60 31.23 11.39
C GLU A 21 -4.25 31.08 12.10
N LEU A 22 -3.29 30.42 11.44
CA LEU A 22 -1.92 30.25 11.93
C LEU A 22 -1.16 31.60 12.04
N ALA A 23 -1.45 32.57 11.17
CA ALA A 23 -0.91 33.92 11.25
C ALA A 23 -1.57 34.79 12.33
N ALA A 24 -2.80 34.45 12.76
CA ALA A 24 -3.57 35.21 13.74
C ALA A 24 -3.37 34.71 15.19
N THR A 25 -2.98 33.45 15.39
CA THR A 25 -2.77 32.87 16.73
C THR A 25 -1.33 33.07 17.24
N PRO A 26 -1.12 33.50 18.50
CA PRO A 26 0.21 33.58 19.10
C PRO A 26 0.82 32.17 19.25
N THR A 27 2.12 32.08 18.96
CA THR A 27 2.95 30.90 18.62
C THR A 27 3.04 29.76 19.65
N GLU A 28 2.24 29.76 20.72
CA GLU A 28 2.44 28.91 21.89
C GLU A 28 1.48 27.71 22.00
N ARG A 29 0.53 27.49 21.08
CA ARG A 29 -0.56 26.51 21.31
C ARG A 29 -0.92 25.52 20.20
N GLN A 30 -0.19 25.42 19.10
CA GLN A 30 -0.50 24.45 18.03
C GLN A 30 0.75 23.70 17.54
N PRO A 31 0.64 22.41 17.16
CA PRO A 31 1.70 21.70 16.46
C PRO A 31 1.82 22.28 15.04
N LEU A 32 2.54 23.40 14.91
CA LEU A 32 2.76 24.18 13.68
C LEU A 32 3.09 23.29 12.46
N ARG A 33 3.81 22.19 12.71
CA ARG A 33 4.23 21.21 11.71
C ARG A 33 3.05 20.45 11.10
N GLU A 34 2.10 19.99 11.91
CA GLU A 34 0.93 19.23 11.42
C GLU A 34 0.02 20.09 10.55
N THR A 35 -0.18 21.36 10.92
CA THR A 35 -0.93 22.34 10.12
C THR A 35 -0.23 22.69 8.81
N ILE A 36 1.11 22.79 8.81
CA ILE A 36 1.88 23.00 7.58
C ILE A 36 1.83 21.77 6.67
N ASP A 37 1.99 20.57 7.22
CA ASP A 37 1.93 19.32 6.45
C ASP A 37 0.54 19.14 5.80
N LEU A 38 -0.53 19.40 6.56
CA LEU A 38 -1.91 19.33 6.07
C LEU A 38 -2.21 20.38 5.00
N THR A 39 -1.71 21.62 5.14
CA THR A 39 -1.89 22.65 4.10
C THR A 39 -1.09 22.34 2.83
N VAL A 40 0.11 21.77 2.96
CA VAL A 40 0.91 21.31 1.81
C VAL A 40 0.20 20.18 1.08
N GLU A 41 -0.35 19.19 1.79
CA GLU A 41 -1.17 18.13 1.17
C GLU A 41 -2.40 18.68 0.45
N GLN A 42 -3.11 19.65 1.06
CA GLN A 42 -4.26 20.31 0.45
C GLN A 42 -3.88 21.06 -0.84
N ILE A 43 -2.75 21.77 -0.86
CA ILE A 43 -2.23 22.47 -2.05
C ILE A 43 -1.84 21.47 -3.14
N HIS A 44 -1.15 20.38 -2.80
CA HIS A 44 -0.80 19.34 -3.76
C HIS A 44 -2.04 18.70 -4.38
N THR A 45 -3.07 18.45 -3.57
CA THR A 45 -4.35 17.91 -4.03
C THR A 45 -5.07 18.91 -4.95
N ALA A 46 -5.09 20.19 -4.61
CA ALA A 46 -5.67 21.23 -5.46
C ALA A 46 -4.92 21.39 -6.80
N LEU A 47 -3.59 21.28 -6.79
CA LEU A 47 -2.78 21.28 -8.02
C LEU A 47 -3.07 20.07 -8.91
N ALA A 48 -3.24 18.88 -8.32
CA ALA A 48 -3.60 17.68 -9.06
C ALA A 48 -4.99 17.81 -9.72
N GLU A 49 -5.97 18.37 -9.02
CA GLU A 49 -7.31 18.65 -9.54
C GLU A 49 -7.31 19.69 -10.68
N LEU A 50 -6.49 20.75 -10.55
CA LEU A 50 -6.29 21.73 -11.62
C LEU A 50 -5.57 21.13 -12.83
N SER A 51 -4.54 20.32 -12.59
CA SER A 51 -3.82 19.61 -13.64
C SER A 51 -4.75 18.67 -14.39
N ALA A 52 -5.62 17.94 -13.69
CA ALA A 52 -6.60 17.04 -14.30
C ALA A 52 -7.68 17.78 -15.12
N ALA A 53 -7.99 19.04 -14.75
CA ALA A 53 -8.91 19.88 -15.51
C ALA A 53 -8.29 20.45 -16.79
N ILE A 54 -6.97 20.66 -16.81
CA ILE A 54 -6.21 21.22 -17.94
C ILE A 54 -5.75 20.12 -18.90
N ASP A 55 -5.23 19.01 -18.37
CA ASP A 55 -4.77 17.84 -19.13
C ASP A 55 -5.45 16.57 -18.57
N PRO A 56 -6.57 16.14 -19.17
CA PRO A 56 -7.34 15.02 -18.64
C PRO A 56 -6.54 13.72 -18.81
N PRO A 57 -6.51 12.84 -17.78
CA PRO A 57 -5.63 11.68 -17.78
C PRO A 57 -5.98 10.72 -18.91
N THR A 58 -4.98 10.26 -19.66
CA THR A 58 -5.18 9.33 -20.77
C THR A 58 -5.51 7.93 -20.26
N LEU A 59 -6.36 7.20 -21.01
CA LEU A 59 -6.81 5.85 -20.64
C LEU A 59 -5.87 4.76 -21.17
N ASP A 60 -4.68 5.11 -21.68
CA ASP A 60 -3.75 4.20 -22.36
C ASP A 60 -3.27 3.04 -21.49
N LYS A 61 -3.30 3.23 -20.17
CA LYS A 61 -2.86 2.22 -19.18
C LYS A 61 -3.93 1.17 -18.89
N ILE A 62 -5.18 1.38 -19.32
CA ILE A 62 -6.30 0.48 -19.04
C ILE A 62 -6.44 -0.50 -20.22
N PRO A 63 -6.60 -1.80 -19.95
CA PRO A 63 -6.82 -2.79 -21.00
C PRO A 63 -8.00 -2.40 -21.92
N PRO A 64 -7.84 -2.49 -23.26
CA PRO A 64 -8.88 -2.08 -24.21
C PRO A 64 -10.15 -2.91 -24.10
N GLU A 65 -10.04 -4.16 -23.62
CA GLU A 65 -11.18 -5.03 -23.34
C GLU A 65 -12.12 -4.44 -22.26
N LEU A 66 -11.55 -3.78 -21.25
CA LEU A 66 -12.33 -3.16 -20.18
C LEU A 66 -12.95 -1.84 -20.63
N LEU A 67 -12.26 -1.09 -21.49
CA LEU A 67 -12.79 0.13 -22.09
C LEU A 67 -13.98 -0.17 -22.98
N THR A 68 -13.86 -1.17 -23.86
CA THR A 68 -14.98 -1.61 -24.71
C THR A 68 -16.15 -2.17 -23.88
N LYS A 69 -15.88 -2.87 -22.77
CA LYS A 69 -16.92 -3.29 -21.82
C LYS A 69 -17.61 -2.09 -21.18
N ALA A 70 -16.86 -1.08 -20.75
CA ALA A 70 -17.41 0.13 -20.15
C ALA A 70 -18.29 0.92 -21.12
N GLU A 71 -17.87 1.05 -22.39
CA GLU A 71 -18.68 1.68 -23.45
C GLU A 71 -20.00 0.94 -23.68
N ARG A 72 -19.97 -0.41 -23.71
CA ARG A 72 -21.20 -1.23 -23.84
C ARG A 72 -22.16 -1.02 -22.68
N LEU A 73 -21.64 -0.80 -21.48
CA LEU A 73 -22.43 -0.52 -20.28
C LEU A 73 -22.89 0.95 -20.22
N GLY A 74 -22.59 1.77 -21.23
CA GLY A 74 -23.03 3.16 -21.30
C GLY A 74 -22.25 4.11 -20.37
N ILE A 75 -21.03 3.76 -19.98
CA ILE A 75 -20.16 4.63 -19.20
C ILE A 75 -19.54 5.68 -20.15
N PRO A 76 -19.73 6.99 -19.91
CA PRO A 76 -19.19 8.03 -20.77
C PRO A 76 -17.69 8.20 -20.53
N LEU A 77 -16.86 7.53 -21.34
CA LEU A 77 -15.38 7.61 -21.26
C LEU A 77 -14.81 8.97 -21.70
N GLU A 78 -15.62 9.79 -22.38
CA GLU A 78 -15.26 11.16 -22.75
C GLU A 78 -15.33 12.13 -21.56
N ASP A 79 -16.07 11.77 -20.50
CA ASP A 79 -16.20 12.61 -19.32
C ASP A 79 -14.92 12.61 -18.49
N ILE A 80 -14.43 13.81 -18.20
CA ILE A 80 -13.22 14.05 -17.41
C ILE A 80 -13.36 13.43 -16.01
N GLU A 81 -14.53 13.55 -15.38
CA GLU A 81 -14.77 13.00 -14.03
C GLU A 81 -14.63 11.47 -14.04
N VAL A 82 -15.14 10.82 -15.08
CA VAL A 82 -15.04 9.37 -15.25
C VAL A 82 -13.60 8.96 -15.52
N ARG A 83 -12.89 9.68 -16.39
CA ARG A 83 -11.47 9.41 -16.70
C ARG A 83 -10.59 9.54 -15.45
N VAL A 84 -10.78 10.60 -14.67
CA VAL A 84 -10.05 10.80 -13.41
C VAL A 84 -10.40 9.69 -12.43
N ALA A 85 -11.68 9.35 -12.26
CA ALA A 85 -12.08 8.28 -11.36
C ALA A 85 -11.43 6.94 -11.73
N ILE A 86 -11.45 6.55 -13.00
CA ILE A 86 -10.85 5.29 -13.45
C ILE A 86 -9.33 5.28 -13.28
N THR A 87 -8.66 6.41 -13.53
CA THR A 87 -7.17 6.49 -13.47
C THR A 87 -6.61 6.67 -12.07
N THR A 88 -7.39 7.22 -11.15
CA THR A 88 -7.01 7.39 -9.73
C THR A 88 -7.22 6.11 -8.91
N HIS A 89 -8.08 5.20 -9.37
CA HIS A 89 -8.44 3.98 -8.65
C HIS A 89 -7.73 2.74 -9.19
N HIS A 90 -7.71 1.68 -8.40
CA HIS A 90 -7.05 0.43 -8.79
C HIS A 90 -7.87 -0.31 -9.86
N LEU A 91 -7.19 -0.98 -10.79
CA LEU A 91 -7.84 -1.70 -11.89
C LEU A 91 -8.84 -2.75 -11.40
N SER A 92 -8.57 -3.43 -10.29
CA SER A 92 -9.50 -4.41 -9.70
C SER A 92 -10.81 -3.77 -9.23
N GLN A 93 -10.79 -2.56 -8.69
CA GLN A 93 -12.01 -1.82 -8.32
C GLN A 93 -12.82 -1.49 -9.57
N PHE A 94 -12.15 -1.07 -10.65
CA PHE A 94 -12.81 -0.80 -11.92
C PHE A 94 -13.43 -2.08 -12.53
N ILE A 95 -12.74 -3.22 -12.49
CA ILE A 95 -13.30 -4.50 -12.94
C ILE A 95 -14.51 -4.90 -12.09
N GLY A 96 -14.39 -4.75 -10.77
CA GLY A 96 -15.47 -5.03 -9.82
C GLY A 96 -16.71 -4.21 -10.13
N ILE A 97 -16.57 -2.90 -10.36
CA ILE A 97 -17.72 -2.06 -10.67
C ILE A 97 -18.34 -2.38 -12.03
N LEU A 98 -17.54 -2.71 -13.04
CA LEU A 98 -18.07 -3.10 -14.35
C LEU A 98 -18.93 -4.36 -14.25
N ASN A 99 -18.50 -5.33 -13.44
CA ASN A 99 -19.28 -6.54 -13.19
C ASN A 99 -20.55 -6.27 -12.37
N GLU A 100 -20.47 -5.40 -11.36
CA GLU A 100 -21.63 -5.01 -10.56
C GLU A 100 -22.67 -4.27 -11.41
N ILE A 101 -22.24 -3.33 -12.27
CA ILE A 101 -23.09 -2.61 -13.21
C ILE A 101 -23.73 -3.57 -14.21
N GLU A 102 -22.97 -4.53 -14.73
CA GLU A 102 -23.49 -5.56 -15.64
C GLU A 102 -24.57 -6.43 -14.97
N GLN A 103 -24.37 -6.84 -13.71
CA GLN A 103 -25.36 -7.62 -12.96
C GLN A 103 -26.63 -6.83 -12.64
N ARG A 104 -26.49 -5.52 -12.35
CA ARG A 104 -27.58 -4.64 -11.93
C ARG A 104 -28.03 -3.66 -13.03
N PHE A 105 -27.76 -4.00 -14.29
CA PHE A 105 -27.93 -3.07 -15.41
C PHE A 105 -29.36 -2.52 -15.53
N GLY A 106 -30.38 -3.30 -15.18
CA GLY A 106 -31.77 -2.87 -15.19
C GLY A 106 -32.19 -1.97 -14.01
N GLU A 107 -31.42 -1.96 -12.92
CA GLU A 107 -31.71 -1.19 -11.70
C GLU A 107 -31.03 0.19 -11.74
N ILE A 108 -29.87 0.27 -12.39
CA ILE A 108 -29.04 1.47 -12.43
C ILE A 108 -29.52 2.41 -13.54
N ARG A 109 -30.28 3.44 -13.17
CA ARG A 109 -30.76 4.46 -14.13
C ARG A 109 -29.67 5.42 -14.61
N ARG A 110 -28.65 5.69 -13.78
CA ARG A 110 -27.59 6.67 -14.06
C ARG A 110 -26.22 6.05 -13.83
N VAL A 111 -25.74 5.34 -14.85
CA VAL A 111 -24.49 4.55 -14.79
C VAL A 111 -23.28 5.42 -14.43
N ARG A 112 -23.20 6.62 -15.00
CA ARG A 112 -22.15 7.62 -14.68
C ARG A 112 -22.08 7.94 -13.20
N GLU A 113 -23.18 8.39 -12.61
CA GLU A 113 -23.24 8.80 -11.21
C GLU A 113 -23.01 7.61 -10.28
N TYR A 114 -23.57 6.45 -10.63
CA TYR A 114 -23.34 5.22 -9.90
C TYR A 114 -21.85 4.85 -9.86
N LEU A 115 -21.16 4.92 -11.00
CA LEU A 115 -19.74 4.64 -11.08
C LEU A 115 -18.93 5.60 -10.20
N LEU A 116 -19.15 6.91 -10.33
CA LEU A 116 -18.37 7.91 -9.59
C LEU A 116 -18.54 7.79 -8.06
N VAL A 117 -19.73 7.41 -7.60
CA VAL A 117 -20.02 7.24 -6.17
C VAL A 117 -19.50 5.92 -5.65
N ARG A 118 -19.66 4.83 -6.41
CA ARG A 118 -19.45 3.47 -5.90
C ARG A 118 -18.02 2.96 -6.08
N LEU A 119 -17.28 3.46 -7.07
CA LEU A 119 -15.90 3.07 -7.34
C LEU A 119 -14.94 3.25 -6.14
N PRO A 120 -14.98 4.34 -5.35
CA PRO A 120 -14.11 4.48 -4.16
C PRO A 120 -14.47 3.51 -3.02
N ASP A 121 -15.74 3.09 -2.92
CA ASP A 121 -16.20 2.19 -1.87
C ASP A 121 -15.80 0.72 -2.11
N LEU A 122 -15.37 0.39 -3.33
CA LEU A 122 -15.01 -0.98 -3.67
C LEU A 122 -13.68 -1.36 -3.03
N PRO A 123 -13.58 -2.53 -2.39
CA PRO A 123 -12.32 -2.99 -1.86
C PRO A 123 -11.34 -3.22 -3.01
N ILE A 124 -10.07 -2.86 -2.81
CA ILE A 124 -9.00 -3.28 -3.70
C ILE A 124 -8.81 -4.77 -3.48
N GLU A 125 -9.36 -5.59 -4.38
CA GLU A 125 -9.09 -7.02 -4.36
C GLU A 125 -7.57 -7.19 -4.54
N GLN A 126 -6.90 -7.61 -3.48
CA GLN A 126 -5.55 -8.16 -3.58
C GLN A 126 -5.72 -9.42 -4.40
N LEU A 127 -5.32 -9.36 -5.67
CA LEU A 127 -5.18 -10.55 -6.49
C LEU A 127 -4.16 -11.44 -5.75
N GLY A 128 -4.64 -12.32 -4.86
CA GLY A 128 -3.82 -13.29 -4.16
C GLY A 128 -2.96 -14.00 -5.20
N SER A 129 -1.69 -14.24 -4.89
CA SER A 129 -0.64 -14.61 -5.86
C SER A 129 -1.17 -15.60 -6.90
N ARG A 130 -1.58 -15.09 -8.07
CA ARG A 130 -2.12 -15.90 -9.18
C ARG A 130 -1.01 -16.64 -9.92
N LEU A 131 0.16 -16.74 -9.31
CA LEU A 131 1.20 -17.62 -9.80
C LEU A 131 0.78 -19.04 -9.39
N PRO A 132 0.59 -19.97 -10.34
CA PRO A 132 0.45 -21.37 -9.99
C PRO A 132 1.64 -21.75 -9.10
N VAL A 133 1.33 -22.29 -7.92
CA VAL A 133 2.35 -22.87 -7.03
C VAL A 133 2.76 -24.18 -7.67
N TYR A 134 3.74 -24.12 -8.57
CA TYR A 134 4.40 -25.31 -9.08
C TYR A 134 5.15 -25.95 -7.92
N THR A 135 4.67 -27.11 -7.50
CA THR A 135 5.41 -27.97 -6.58
C THR A 135 6.39 -28.82 -7.38
N ALA A 136 7.43 -29.34 -6.72
CA ALA A 136 8.37 -30.25 -7.37
C ALA A 136 7.70 -31.53 -7.95
N ALA A 137 6.47 -31.83 -7.53
CA ALA A 137 5.66 -32.93 -8.06
C ALA A 137 5.02 -32.60 -9.42
N ASP A 138 4.80 -31.33 -9.73
CA ASP A 138 4.22 -30.88 -11.01
C ASP A 138 5.27 -30.86 -12.13
N PHE A 139 6.55 -30.89 -11.76
CA PHE A 139 7.64 -31.21 -12.68
C PHE A 139 7.76 -32.74 -12.74
N GLU A 140 6.97 -33.37 -13.61
CA GLU A 140 7.22 -34.74 -14.05
C GLU A 140 8.58 -34.78 -14.76
N TRP A 141 9.66 -34.88 -14.00
CA TRP A 141 11.02 -34.96 -14.53
C TRP A 141 11.17 -36.31 -15.21
N THR A 142 10.97 -36.36 -16.53
CA THR A 142 11.06 -37.58 -17.35
C THR A 142 12.48 -38.03 -17.62
N GLU A 143 13.48 -37.48 -16.92
CA GLU A 143 14.86 -37.92 -17.12
C GLU A 143 15.04 -39.36 -16.61
N PRO A 144 15.67 -40.24 -17.42
CA PRO A 144 15.95 -41.59 -16.99
C PRO A 144 16.84 -41.51 -15.74
N ARG A 145 16.40 -42.17 -14.66
CA ARG A 145 17.17 -42.26 -13.42
C ARG A 145 18.58 -42.76 -13.76
N LEU A 146 19.59 -41.94 -13.47
CA LEU A 146 21.00 -42.29 -13.68
C LEU A 146 21.29 -43.66 -13.08
N SER A 147 22.05 -44.49 -13.81
CA SER A 147 22.44 -45.80 -13.30
C SER A 147 23.29 -45.62 -12.03
N PRO A 148 23.24 -46.58 -11.07
CA PRO A 148 23.98 -46.46 -9.82
C PRO A 148 25.50 -46.29 -10.03
N THR A 149 26.03 -46.81 -11.14
CA THR A 149 27.41 -46.65 -11.57
C THR A 149 27.75 -45.22 -12.01
N GLU A 150 26.87 -44.56 -12.76
CA GLU A 150 27.07 -43.17 -13.19
C GLU A 150 26.95 -42.21 -12.03
N LEU A 151 26.00 -42.47 -11.10
CA LEU A 151 25.88 -41.70 -9.87
C LEU A 151 27.15 -41.78 -9.01
N ALA A 152 27.77 -42.96 -8.90
CA ALA A 152 29.03 -43.12 -8.17
C ALA A 152 30.17 -42.33 -8.83
N GLN A 153 30.26 -42.33 -10.17
CA GLN A 153 31.25 -41.54 -10.91
C GLN A 153 31.04 -40.04 -10.73
N ILE A 154 29.80 -39.56 -10.77
CA ILE A 154 29.46 -38.15 -10.53
C ILE A 154 29.80 -37.76 -9.09
N ARG A 155 29.43 -38.57 -8.10
CA ARG A 155 29.76 -38.32 -6.69
C ARG A 155 31.27 -38.25 -6.46
N ALA A 156 32.04 -39.14 -7.08
CA ALA A 156 33.50 -39.12 -7.01
C ALA A 156 34.10 -37.89 -7.72
N LYS A 157 33.63 -37.57 -8.93
CA LYS A 157 34.12 -36.42 -9.73
C LYS A 157 33.93 -35.09 -9.00
N TYR A 158 32.75 -34.89 -8.40
CA TYR A 158 32.41 -33.65 -7.70
C TYR A 158 32.67 -33.71 -6.19
N GLN A 159 33.28 -34.80 -5.69
CA GLN A 159 33.62 -35.00 -4.28
C GLN A 159 32.42 -34.72 -3.35
N ILE A 160 31.23 -35.13 -3.78
CA ILE A 160 29.95 -34.78 -3.11
C ILE A 160 29.95 -35.28 -1.66
N ASP A 161 30.52 -36.46 -1.40
CA ASP A 161 30.61 -37.02 -0.06
C ASP A 161 31.46 -36.15 0.89
N ARG A 162 32.43 -35.40 0.36
CA ARG A 162 33.23 -34.42 1.13
C ARG A 162 32.44 -33.15 1.45
N LEU A 163 31.52 -32.76 0.56
CA LEU A 163 30.65 -31.60 0.79
C LEU A 163 29.53 -31.94 1.79
N LEU A 164 29.00 -33.16 1.74
CA LEU A 164 27.98 -33.64 2.68
C LEU A 164 28.55 -33.90 4.09
N SER A 165 29.82 -34.24 4.21
CA SER A 165 30.51 -34.44 5.50
C SER A 165 31.08 -33.16 6.10
N GLN A 166 31.03 -32.02 5.39
CA GLN A 166 31.37 -30.75 6.01
C GLN A 166 30.28 -30.39 7.04
N PRO A 167 30.65 -30.08 8.29
CA PRO A 167 29.67 -29.60 9.25
C PRO A 167 29.03 -28.33 8.70
N PRO A 168 27.70 -28.18 8.81
CA PRO A 168 27.03 -26.96 8.38
C PRO A 168 27.70 -25.79 9.09
N ARG A 169 28.24 -24.83 8.34
CA ARG A 169 28.75 -23.59 8.92
C ARG A 169 27.61 -22.97 9.74
N HIS A 170 27.90 -22.70 11.02
CA HIS A 170 27.02 -22.27 12.10
C HIS A 170 26.06 -21.10 11.78
N SER A 171 25.11 -21.28 10.87
CA SER A 171 24.01 -20.34 10.66
C SER A 171 23.09 -20.30 11.89
N THR A 172 22.98 -21.43 12.59
CA THR A 172 22.18 -21.57 13.81
C THR A 172 22.74 -20.78 15.00
N ASP A 173 24.04 -20.49 15.05
CA ASP A 173 24.61 -19.65 16.11
C ASP A 173 24.38 -18.16 15.86
N LEU A 174 24.38 -17.71 14.60
CA LEU A 174 24.04 -16.31 14.29
C LEU A 174 22.61 -15.97 14.73
N PHE A 175 21.64 -16.83 14.42
CA PHE A 175 20.25 -16.59 14.83
C PHE A 175 20.06 -16.69 16.35
N LYS A 176 20.80 -17.57 17.04
CA LYS A 176 20.81 -17.60 18.50
C LYS A 176 21.42 -16.34 19.10
N GLN A 177 22.52 -15.83 18.54
CA GLN A 177 23.15 -14.59 18.95
C GLN A 177 22.22 -13.38 18.75
N ILE A 178 21.53 -13.32 17.62
CA ILE A 178 20.52 -12.28 17.34
C ILE A 178 19.39 -12.36 18.36
N ALA A 179 18.82 -13.54 18.60
CA ALA A 179 17.74 -13.70 19.57
C ALA A 179 18.16 -13.35 21.01
N THR A 180 19.41 -13.62 21.40
CA THR A 180 19.92 -13.19 22.72
C THR A 180 20.14 -11.69 22.79
N ALA A 181 20.62 -11.06 21.71
CA ALA A 181 20.82 -9.61 21.66
C ALA A 181 19.50 -8.85 21.70
N GLU A 182 18.47 -9.37 21.02
CA GLU A 182 17.13 -8.78 20.99
C GLU A 182 16.47 -8.81 22.39
N ARG A 183 16.56 -9.94 23.10
CA ARG A 183 16.08 -10.03 24.49
C ARG A 183 16.82 -9.11 25.45
N ALA A 184 18.15 -8.97 25.30
CA ALA A 184 18.94 -8.07 26.14
C ALA A 184 18.56 -6.59 25.88
N TRP A 185 18.25 -6.24 24.64
CA TRP A 185 17.78 -4.90 24.28
C TRP A 185 16.38 -4.59 24.83
N GLU A 186 15.46 -5.56 24.78
CA GLU A 186 14.12 -5.42 25.36
C GLU A 186 14.18 -5.28 26.89
N GLN A 187 15.05 -6.02 27.57
CA GLN A 187 15.26 -5.89 29.02
C GLN A 187 15.82 -4.51 29.39
N ALA A 188 16.85 -4.02 28.67
CA ALA A 188 17.39 -2.69 28.89
C ALA A 188 16.36 -1.58 28.66
N ARG A 189 15.45 -1.77 27.70
CA ARG A 189 14.34 -0.84 27.45
C ARG A 189 13.28 -0.87 28.55
N ALA A 190 12.99 -2.04 29.12
CA ALA A 190 12.05 -2.18 30.23
C ALA A 190 12.61 -1.61 31.54
N ASP A 191 13.90 -1.84 31.82
CA ASP A 191 14.58 -1.30 33.01
C ASP A 191 14.61 0.24 32.97
N ALA A 192 14.92 0.83 31.80
CA ALA A 192 14.87 2.29 31.60
C ALA A 192 13.48 2.90 31.74
N GLN A 193 12.41 2.12 31.56
CA GLN A 193 11.02 2.57 31.79
C GLN A 193 10.56 2.40 33.24
N SER A 194 11.29 1.61 34.05
CA SER A 194 10.96 1.36 35.46
C SER A 194 11.69 2.28 36.45
N GLU A 195 12.84 2.85 36.08
CA GLU A 195 13.51 3.88 36.89
C GLU A 195 12.77 5.23 36.90
N ASP A 196 11.93 5.50 35.89
CA ASP A 196 11.22 6.78 35.73
C ASP A 196 9.92 6.89 36.56
N LEU A 197 9.57 5.84 37.33
CA LEU A 197 8.32 5.77 38.13
C LEU A 197 8.54 5.71 39.65
N ASN A 198 9.78 5.79 40.15
CA ASN A 198 10.06 5.62 41.58
C ASN A 198 10.57 6.88 42.31
N ASP A 199 10.52 8.05 41.66
CA ASP A 199 11.02 9.33 42.22
C ASP A 199 9.89 10.25 42.74
N THR A 200 8.79 9.69 43.21
CA THR A 200 7.73 10.46 43.90
C THR A 200 7.36 9.85 45.24
N ASP A 201 8.23 9.94 46.25
CA ASP A 201 7.75 9.86 47.65
C ASP A 201 8.64 10.48 48.75
N ASP A 202 9.49 11.47 48.44
CA ASP A 202 10.30 12.19 49.45
C ASP A 202 9.92 13.69 49.60
N LEU A 203 8.64 13.97 49.86
CA LEU A 203 8.15 15.32 50.25
C LEU A 203 7.35 15.31 51.57
N ARG A 204 7.70 14.43 52.50
CA ARG A 204 7.14 14.43 53.87
C ARG A 204 8.23 14.43 54.93
N ASP A 205 9.08 15.45 54.93
CA ASP A 205 9.78 15.86 56.15
C ASP A 205 10.28 17.30 56.03
N LEU A 206 9.41 18.24 56.42
CA LEU A 206 9.82 19.58 56.83
C LEU A 206 9.15 19.89 58.17
N PRO A 207 9.91 20.15 59.25
CA PRO A 207 9.33 20.57 60.51
C PRO A 207 8.89 22.04 60.42
N PHE A 208 7.83 22.34 61.18
CA PHE A 208 7.18 23.64 61.35
C PHE A 208 8.11 24.85 61.47
#